data_AF-A0A959TV90-F1
#
_entry.id   AF-A0A959TV90-F1
#
_cell.length_a   1.000
_cell.length_b   1.000
_cell.length_c   1.000
_cell.angle_alpha   90.00
_cell.angle_beta   90.00
_cell.angle_gamma   90.00
#
_symmetry.space_group_name_H-M   'P 1'
#
loop_
_entity.id
_entity.type
_entity.pdbx_description
1 polymer ?
#
loop_
_entity_poly.entity_id
_entity_poly.type
_entity_poly.pdbx_seq_one_letter_code
_entity_poly.pdbx_strand_id
1 'polypeptide(L)'
;FGTDARALQAGAALLWTGNVVTDGQVKYAGPNNDRDPVLQRVGGSVPTNVVNGYWPEDVTLDAVVKYSGLNNDRDPILQNVGGSVPTAVRMEQLP
;
A
#
# COMPACT_ATOMS: atom_id res chain seq x y z
N PHE A 1 -16.22 14.79 5.43
CA PHE A 1 -16.97 13.99 4.46
C PHE A 1 -16.46 14.29 3.06
N GLY A 2 -16.05 13.26 2.31
CA GLY A 2 -15.56 13.36 0.93
C GLY A 2 -15.78 12.04 0.17
N THR A 3 -15.90 12.13 -1.15
CA THR A 3 -15.93 10.94 -2.04
C THR A 3 -14.53 10.45 -2.40
N ASP A 4 -13.52 11.28 -2.12
CA ASP A 4 -12.12 10.90 -2.06
C ASP A 4 -11.90 10.05 -0.81
N ALA A 5 -12.57 8.93 -0.65
CA ALA A 5 -12.21 7.85 0.28
C ALA A 5 -12.34 6.49 -0.41
N ARG A 6 -12.82 6.51 -1.66
CA ARG A 6 -13.34 5.35 -2.38
C ARG A 6 -12.35 4.96 -3.46
N ALA A 7 -11.92 3.71 -3.47
CA ALA A 7 -11.39 3.06 -4.66
C ALA A 7 -12.57 2.41 -5.40
N LEU A 8 -12.73 2.68 -6.68
CA LEU A 8 -13.72 2.01 -7.51
C LEU A 8 -13.07 0.77 -8.13
N GLN A 9 -13.50 -0.41 -7.71
CA GLN A 9 -13.06 -1.68 -8.31
C GLN A 9 -14.27 -2.55 -8.60
N ALA A 10 -14.39 -3.01 -9.83
CA ALA A 10 -15.50 -3.84 -10.32
C ALA A 10 -16.91 -3.29 -10.02
N GLY A 11 -17.08 -1.97 -10.01
CA GLY A 11 -18.37 -1.31 -9.74
C GLY A 11 -18.74 -1.16 -8.26
N ALA A 12 -17.87 -1.61 -7.34
CA ALA A 12 -18.01 -1.38 -5.90
C ALA A 12 -17.10 -0.22 -5.45
N ALA A 13 -17.61 0.61 -4.52
CA ALA A 13 -16.81 1.57 -3.80
C ALA A 13 -16.16 0.88 -2.59
N LEU A 14 -14.86 0.66 -2.65
CA LEU A 14 -14.04 0.08 -1.58
C LEU A 14 -13.30 1.17 -0.82
N LEU A 15 -12.85 0.86 0.40
CA LEU A 15 -11.83 1.67 1.08
C LEU A 15 -10.49 1.54 0.34
N TRP A 16 -9.64 2.56 0.41
CA TRP A 16 -8.30 2.47 -0.16
C TRP A 16 -7.43 1.48 0.62
N THR A 17 -6.58 0.77 -0.11
CA THR A 17 -5.60 -0.16 0.46
C THR A 17 -4.25 0.54 0.68
N GLY A 18 -3.33 -0.10 1.40
CA GLY A 18 -1.95 0.39 1.50
C GLY A 18 -1.63 1.25 2.71
N ASN A 19 -2.54 1.38 3.69
CA ASN A 19 -2.24 1.84 5.06
C ASN A 19 -1.68 0.66 5.86
N VAL A 20 -0.46 0.25 5.51
CA VAL A 20 0.23 -0.90 6.11
C VAL A 20 0.68 -0.56 7.53
N VAL A 21 1.11 0.69 7.74
CA VAL A 21 1.35 1.26 9.06
C VAL A 21 0.06 1.91 9.54
N THR A 22 -0.78 1.18 10.27
CA THR A 22 -2.15 1.60 10.66
C THR A 22 -2.20 2.88 11.53
N ASP A 23 -1.93 4.05 10.93
CA ASP A 23 -1.82 5.37 11.56
C ASP A 23 -2.81 6.39 10.98
N GLY A 24 -3.70 5.92 10.12
CA GLY A 24 -4.72 6.72 9.42
C GLY A 24 -4.15 7.54 8.25
N GLN A 25 -2.94 7.24 7.78
CA GLN A 25 -2.29 7.92 6.67
C GLN A 25 -1.65 6.92 5.73
N VAL A 26 -1.77 7.15 4.42
CA VAL A 26 -0.97 6.44 3.43
C VAL A 26 0.18 7.35 2.99
N LYS A 27 1.41 6.86 3.15
CA LYS A 27 2.67 7.53 2.81
C LYS A 27 3.56 6.58 2.03
N TYR A 28 4.13 7.06 0.93
CA TYR A 28 5.13 6.29 0.18
C TYR A 28 6.58 6.59 0.59
N ALA A 29 6.87 7.80 1.06
CA ALA A 29 8.20 8.21 1.48
C ALA A 29 8.18 8.98 2.80
N GLY A 30 9.36 9.13 3.40
CA GLY A 30 9.53 9.77 4.72
C GLY A 30 9.38 8.77 5.88
N PRO A 31 9.47 9.25 7.14
CA PRO A 31 9.29 8.42 8.32
C PRO A 31 7.89 7.81 8.37
N ASN A 32 7.78 6.58 8.88
CA ASN A 32 6.52 5.82 8.99
C ASN A 32 5.78 5.75 7.64
N ASN A 33 6.51 5.41 6.58
CA ASN A 33 5.90 5.11 5.28
C ASN A 33 5.41 3.66 5.23
N ASP A 34 4.44 3.39 4.37
CA ASP A 34 3.78 2.10 4.25
C ASP A 34 4.56 1.09 3.42
N ARG A 35 5.53 1.54 2.62
CA ARG A 35 6.34 0.65 1.77
C ARG A 35 7.43 -0.08 2.55
N ASP A 36 7.93 0.50 3.64
CA ASP A 36 9.08 -0.05 4.38
C ASP A 36 8.72 -1.37 5.09
N PRO A 37 7.54 -1.55 5.71
CA PRO A 37 7.10 -2.85 6.20
C PRO A 37 7.02 -3.92 5.09
N VAL A 38 6.55 -3.56 3.89
CA VAL A 38 6.53 -4.47 2.73
C VAL A 38 7.96 -4.91 2.37
N LEU A 39 8.91 -3.97 2.34
CA LEU A 39 10.32 -4.28 2.09
C LEU A 39 10.90 -5.18 3.18
N GLN A 40 10.62 -4.88 4.45
CA GLN A 40 11.08 -5.66 5.59
C GLN A 40 10.55 -7.10 5.54
N ARG A 41 9.27 -7.27 5.17
CA ARG A 41 8.62 -8.58 5.04
C ARG A 41 9.36 -9.48 4.06
N VAL A 42 9.76 -8.96 2.90
CA VAL A 42 10.50 -9.74 1.89
C VAL A 42 11.98 -9.95 2.24
N GLY A 43 12.44 -9.48 3.40
CA GLY A 43 13.83 -9.67 3.86
C GLY A 43 14.68 -8.39 3.88
N GLY A 44 14.06 -7.22 3.71
CA GLY A 44 14.63 -5.90 3.99
C GLY A 44 15.61 -5.36 2.94
N SER A 45 16.62 -6.14 2.55
CA SER A 45 17.66 -5.68 1.61
C SER A 45 17.55 -6.30 0.22
N VAL A 46 16.81 -7.40 0.09
CA VAL A 46 16.63 -8.12 -1.18
C VAL A 46 15.19 -7.93 -1.66
N PRO A 47 14.90 -6.89 -2.48
CA PRO A 47 13.53 -6.54 -2.88
C PRO A 47 12.88 -7.52 -3.86
N THR A 48 13.62 -8.54 -4.32
CA THR A 48 13.17 -9.55 -5.28
C THR A 48 12.64 -10.82 -4.63
N ASN A 49 12.76 -10.93 -3.30
CA ASN A 49 12.20 -12.04 -2.56
C ASN A 49 10.67 -11.96 -2.52
N VAL A 50 10.06 -13.13 -2.31
CA VAL A 50 8.61 -13.29 -2.25
C VAL A 50 8.26 -14.03 -0.97
N VAL A 51 7.21 -13.58 -0.29
CA VAL A 51 6.66 -14.25 0.89
C VAL A 51 5.22 -14.64 0.63
N ASN A 52 4.94 -15.94 0.70
CA ASN A 52 3.59 -16.47 0.52
C ASN A 52 2.78 -16.37 1.83
N GLY A 53 1.47 -16.20 1.70
CA GLY A 53 0.50 -16.07 2.77
C GLY A 53 -0.15 -14.70 2.83
N TYR A 54 -1.29 -14.62 3.53
CA TYR A 54 -1.94 -13.36 3.84
C TYR A 54 -1.25 -12.67 5.01
N TRP A 55 -0.77 -11.46 4.76
CA TRP A 55 -0.06 -10.65 5.73
C TRP A 55 -0.62 -9.23 5.74
N PRO A 56 -0.43 -8.45 6.81
CA PRO A 56 -0.80 -7.03 6.81
C PRO A 56 -0.17 -6.23 5.65
N GLU A 57 0.99 -6.67 5.16
CA GLU A 57 1.72 -6.07 4.04
C GLU A 57 1.30 -6.60 2.66
N ASP A 58 0.37 -7.57 2.59
CA ASP A 58 -0.26 -8.04 1.34
C ASP A 58 -1.36 -7.04 0.93
N VAL A 59 -0.93 -5.96 0.28
CA VAL A 59 -1.80 -4.85 -0.15
C VAL A 59 -2.67 -5.25 -1.35
N THR A 60 -2.19 -6.22 -2.14
CA THR A 60 -2.91 -6.73 -3.32
C THR A 60 -3.94 -7.80 -2.97
N LEU A 61 -3.87 -8.38 -1.77
CA LEU A 61 -4.73 -9.46 -1.28
C LEU A 61 -4.64 -10.73 -2.15
N ASP A 62 -3.48 -10.98 -2.75
CA ASP A 62 -3.21 -12.14 -3.61
C ASP A 62 -2.52 -13.29 -2.87
N ALA A 63 -2.35 -13.17 -1.55
CA ALA A 63 -1.63 -14.09 -0.67
C ALA A 63 -0.13 -14.20 -1.00
N VAL A 64 0.47 -13.19 -1.64
CA VAL A 64 1.87 -13.19 -2.05
C VAL A 64 2.48 -11.79 -1.91
N VAL A 65 3.20 -11.54 -0.81
CA VAL A 65 3.88 -10.27 -0.58
C VAL A 65 5.13 -10.13 -1.48
N LYS A 66 5.19 -9.06 -2.27
CA LYS A 66 6.33 -8.69 -3.12
C LYS A 66 6.62 -7.20 -3.04
N TYR A 67 7.90 -6.83 -3.01
CA TYR A 67 8.31 -5.42 -3.09
C TYR A 67 8.62 -4.95 -4.52
N SER A 68 8.94 -5.86 -5.43
CA SER A 68 9.26 -5.53 -6.83
C SER A 68 8.72 -6.59 -7.79
N GLY A 69 8.73 -6.29 -9.09
CA GLY A 69 8.13 -7.13 -10.12
C GLY A 69 6.65 -6.83 -10.36
N LEU A 70 5.99 -7.65 -11.18
CA LEU A 70 4.55 -7.53 -11.44
C LEU A 70 3.75 -7.89 -10.19
N ASN A 71 2.62 -7.20 -9.98
CA ASN A 71 1.73 -7.38 -8.83
C ASN A 71 2.52 -7.32 -7.51
N ASN A 72 3.26 -6.22 -7.33
CA ASN A 72 3.92 -5.91 -6.07
C ASN A 72 3.02 -5.03 -5.19
N ASP A 73 3.24 -5.10 -3.88
CA ASP A 73 2.39 -4.43 -2.90
C ASP A 73 2.75 -2.94 -2.71
N ARG A 74 3.93 -2.51 -3.19
CA ARG A 74 4.34 -1.10 -3.10
C ARG A 74 3.63 -0.20 -4.13
N ASP A 75 3.27 -0.74 -5.29
CA ASP A 75 2.74 0.07 -6.39
C ASP A 75 1.33 0.61 -6.07
N PRO A 76 0.40 -0.16 -5.45
CA PRO A 76 -0.86 0.39 -4.97
C PRO A 76 -0.68 1.52 -3.93
N ILE A 77 0.29 1.40 -3.02
CA ILE A 77 0.63 2.46 -2.04
C ILE A 77 1.03 3.74 -2.78
N LEU A 78 1.92 3.60 -3.77
CA LEU A 78 2.39 4.73 -4.58
C LEU A 78 1.25 5.38 -5.37
N GLN A 79 0.39 4.58 -6.02
CA GLN A 79 -0.77 5.07 -6.75
C GLN A 79 -1.73 5.83 -5.83
N ASN A 80 -1.94 5.33 -4.61
CA ASN A 80 -2.82 5.97 -3.66
C ASN A 80 -2.30 7.34 -3.20
N VAL A 81 -1.00 7.60 -3.20
CA VAL A 81 -0.45 8.94 -2.90
C VAL A 81 -0.27 9.83 -4.14
N GLY A 82 -0.83 9.48 -5.30
CA GLY A 82 -0.74 10.30 -6.52
C GLY A 82 0.26 9.81 -7.57
N GLY A 83 0.79 8.59 -7.40
CA GLY A 83 1.46 7.81 -8.45
C GLY A 83 2.91 8.20 -8.72
N SER A 84 3.18 9.40 -9.24
CA SER A 84 4.54 9.79 -9.66
C SER A 84 5.24 10.70 -8.66
N VAL A 85 4.50 11.32 -7.75
CA VAL A 85 5.03 12.24 -6.74
C VAL A 85 4.96 11.58 -5.36
N PRO A 86 6.03 10.94 -4.88
CA PRO A 86 6.01 10.11 -3.67
C PRO A 86 5.94 10.88 -2.35
N THR A 87 5.86 12.21 -2.40
CA THR A 87 5.90 13.08 -1.21
C THR A 87 4.53 13.48 -0.70
N ALA A 88 3.46 13.13 -1.41
CA ALA A 88 2.11 13.40 -0.93
C ALA A 88 1.72 12.39 0.17
N VAL A 89 0.95 12.88 1.13
CA VAL A 89 0.35 12.08 2.20
C VAL A 89 -1.14 12.05 1.96
N ARG A 90 -1.75 10.86 2.01
CA ARG A 90 -3.19 10.72 1.90
C ARG A 90 -3.77 10.36 3.25
N MET A 91 -4.59 11.25 3.80
CA MET A 91 -5.28 10.99 5.06
C MET A 91 -6.46 10.06 4.81
N GLU A 92 -6.64 9.08 5.68
CA GLU A 92 -7.84 8.26 5.72
C GLU A 92 -9.06 9.13 6.05
N GLN A 93 -10.16 8.92 5.33
CA GLN A 93 -11.41 9.62 5.60
C GLN A 93 -12.35 8.68 6.36
N LEU A 94 -12.65 9.05 7.60
CA LEU A 94 -13.69 8.39 8.38
C LEU A 94 -15.09 8.89 7.92
N PRO A 95 -16.14 8.03 7.98
CA PRO A 95 -17.51 8.38 7.60
C PRO A 95 -18.06 9.65 8.28
#